data_AF-A0A066ZWF0-F1
#
_entry.id   AF-A0A066ZWF0-F1
#
_cell.length_a   1.000
_cell.length_b   1.000
_cell.length_c   1.000
_cell.angle_alpha   90.00
_cell.angle_beta   90.00
_cell.angle_gamma   90.00
#
_symmetry.space_group_name_H-M   'P 1'
#
loop_
_entity.id
_entity.type
_entity.pdbx_description
1 polymer ?
#
loop_
_entity_poly.entity_id
_entity_poly.type
_entity_poly.pdbx_seq_one_letter_code
_entity_poly.pdbx_strand_id
1 'polypeptide(L)'
;MYSQQAYPEQNQYPAATNNVVSVFDNSENKSAIKKLLPRHISIDKFMQIANTAAMQFPDLQECTPESLFVAFSRCAQDGLIPDGREAAIVSYNKKQGNTWIKVAQYQPMVEGVLKRLRMSSQVKNVIAKVVYENENFNHWIDIDGEHLMHQPVFDDKRGELKLVYALAKLDSGEKVVEVMLKSEVEEIMMNSKSAVDKNGVLKPYSVWATHFPRMALKTVIHRITRRLPNASEVAEMLEREIDYKLVSEDRQPQTIEHNQNQGSQDREIIPLEQQMELKKLVEQTGSDENNMFNWISNKTEILVSSYDQLDFNQFTRLKTRLENAIAKQVAAQRQQAMEQSGEFVSA
;
A
#
# COMPACT_ATOMS: atom_id res chain seq x y z
N MET A 1 -51.87 43.29 -1.39
CA MET A 1 -51.87 41.83 -1.15
C MET A 1 -50.75 41.24 -1.98
N TYR A 2 -49.58 41.04 -1.37
CA TYR A 2 -48.50 40.28 -1.97
C TYR A 2 -48.32 39.02 -1.12
N SER A 3 -48.54 37.87 -1.75
CA SER A 3 -48.48 36.54 -1.16
C SER A 3 -47.06 36.19 -0.75
N GLN A 4 -46.85 35.89 0.52
CA GLN A 4 -45.63 35.22 0.98
C GLN A 4 -45.65 33.78 0.48
N GLN A 5 -44.75 33.46 -0.47
CA GLN A 5 -44.45 32.08 -0.83
C GLN A 5 -43.62 31.46 0.30
N ALA A 6 -44.12 30.35 0.86
CA ALA A 6 -43.42 29.54 1.82
C ALA A 6 -42.21 28.85 1.16
N TYR A 7 -41.04 29.02 1.75
CA TYR A 7 -39.85 28.25 1.39
C TYR A 7 -40.00 26.80 1.91
N PRO A 8 -39.60 25.78 1.13
CA PRO A 8 -39.71 24.40 1.57
C PRO A 8 -38.77 24.10 2.74
N GLU A 9 -39.27 23.36 3.73
CA GLU A 9 -38.50 22.88 4.89
C GLU A 9 -37.23 22.18 4.43
N GLN A 10 -36.08 22.67 4.92
CA GLN A 10 -34.80 22.02 4.75
C GLN A 10 -34.86 20.65 5.44
N ASN A 11 -34.66 19.59 4.66
CA ASN A 11 -34.39 18.24 5.17
C ASN A 11 -33.28 18.33 6.24
N GLN A 12 -33.65 18.15 7.51
CA GLN A 12 -32.71 17.99 8.60
C GLN A 12 -31.96 16.66 8.41
N TYR A 13 -30.71 16.75 7.98
CA TYR A 13 -29.77 15.64 8.18
C TYR A 13 -29.68 15.36 9.69
N PRO A 14 -29.76 14.09 10.14
CA PRO A 14 -29.63 13.78 11.56
C PRO A 14 -28.27 14.29 12.06
N ALA A 15 -28.26 14.88 13.25
CA ALA A 15 -27.04 15.35 13.90
C ALA A 15 -25.99 14.23 13.91
N ALA A 16 -24.78 14.51 13.41
CA ALA A 16 -23.69 13.56 13.29
C ALA A 16 -23.46 12.86 14.64
N THR A 17 -23.94 11.63 14.77
CA THR A 17 -23.75 10.82 15.96
C THR A 17 -22.30 10.40 15.94
N ASN A 18 -21.54 10.84 16.94
CA ASN A 18 -20.10 10.57 17.04
C ASN A 18 -19.92 9.08 17.38
N ASN A 19 -19.81 8.23 16.35
CA ASN A 19 -19.85 6.77 16.50
C ASN A 19 -18.68 6.21 17.31
N VAL A 20 -17.57 6.94 17.42
CA VAL A 20 -16.46 6.54 18.31
C VAL A 20 -16.81 6.80 19.77
N VAL A 21 -17.42 7.94 20.08
CA VAL A 21 -17.89 8.26 21.43
C VAL A 21 -18.98 7.28 21.86
N SER A 22 -19.92 6.91 20.98
CA SER A 22 -20.99 5.97 21.31
C SER A 22 -20.47 4.57 21.70
N VAL A 23 -19.35 4.12 21.13
CA VAL A 23 -18.70 2.86 21.53
C VAL A 23 -18.27 2.89 23.00
N PHE A 24 -17.74 4.02 23.48
CA PHE A 24 -17.22 4.12 24.85
C PHE A 24 -18.25 4.61 25.87
N ASP A 25 -19.29 5.31 25.44
CA ASP A 25 -20.44 5.69 26.28
C ASP A 25 -21.29 4.46 26.65
N ASN A 26 -21.29 3.43 25.80
CA ASN A 26 -21.85 2.13 26.16
C ASN A 26 -21.00 1.47 27.28
N SER A 27 -21.61 1.33 28.45
CA SER A 27 -20.95 0.79 29.65
C SER A 27 -20.46 -0.65 29.51
N GLU A 28 -21.16 -1.49 28.73
CA GLU A 28 -20.78 -2.88 28.49
C GLU A 28 -19.54 -2.94 27.60
N ASN A 29 -19.52 -2.16 26.51
CA ASN A 29 -18.37 -2.06 25.61
C ASN A 29 -17.14 -1.53 26.34
N LYS A 30 -17.30 -0.46 27.13
CA LYS A 30 -16.21 0.10 27.93
C LYS A 30 -15.65 -0.92 28.92
N SER A 31 -16.52 -1.68 29.59
CA SER A 31 -16.13 -2.76 30.50
C SER A 31 -15.40 -3.89 29.78
N ALA A 32 -15.87 -4.29 28.59
CA ALA A 32 -15.23 -5.31 27.78
C ALA A 32 -13.82 -4.89 27.35
N ILE A 33 -13.65 -3.69 26.78
CA ILE A 33 -12.33 -3.17 26.36
C ILE A 33 -11.39 -3.05 27.57
N LYS A 34 -11.89 -2.58 28.71
CA LYS A 34 -11.10 -2.48 29.94
C LYS A 34 -10.53 -3.82 30.40
N LYS A 35 -11.26 -4.92 30.23
CA LYS A 35 -10.79 -6.27 30.58
C LYS A 35 -9.69 -6.79 29.65
N LEU A 36 -9.63 -6.29 28.41
CA LEU A 36 -8.64 -6.68 27.41
C LEU A 36 -7.33 -5.91 27.58
N LEU A 37 -7.39 -4.68 28.12
CA LEU A 37 -6.21 -3.84 28.30
C LEU A 37 -5.22 -4.44 29.32
N PRO A 38 -3.91 -4.38 29.01
CA PRO A 38 -2.87 -4.67 29.99
C PRO A 38 -2.98 -3.75 31.22
N ARG A 39 -2.57 -4.25 32.39
CA ARG A 39 -2.67 -3.52 33.68
C ARG A 39 -2.02 -2.13 33.69
N HIS A 40 -1.02 -1.90 32.83
CA HIS A 40 -0.29 -0.64 32.75
C HIS A 40 -0.95 0.41 31.84
N ILE A 41 -2.04 0.05 31.12
CA ILE A 41 -2.80 0.97 30.27
C ILE A 41 -4.15 1.23 30.92
N SER A 42 -4.41 2.48 31.33
CA SER A 42 -5.73 2.85 31.84
C SER A 42 -6.74 2.99 30.70
N ILE A 43 -7.98 2.56 30.96
CA ILE A 43 -9.08 2.70 29.99
C ILE A 43 -9.32 4.17 29.62
N ASP A 44 -9.18 5.10 30.57
CA ASP A 44 -9.44 6.52 30.30
C ASP A 44 -8.39 7.11 29.35
N LYS A 45 -7.11 6.72 29.50
CA LYS A 45 -6.05 7.11 28.56
C LYS A 45 -6.30 6.52 27.17
N PHE A 46 -6.67 5.25 27.10
CA PHE A 46 -6.99 4.59 25.84
C PHE A 46 -8.16 5.29 25.11
N MET A 47 -9.23 5.59 25.84
CA MET A 47 -10.40 6.32 25.31
C MET A 47 -10.02 7.72 24.81
N GLN A 48 -9.21 8.47 25.57
CA GLN A 48 -8.77 9.80 25.17
C GLN A 48 -7.99 9.76 23.84
N ILE A 49 -7.08 8.80 23.68
CA ILE A 49 -6.30 8.62 22.46
C ILE A 49 -7.21 8.19 21.31
N ALA A 50 -8.13 7.25 21.53
CA ALA A 50 -9.09 6.82 20.52
C ALA A 50 -9.98 7.99 20.02
N ASN A 51 -10.45 8.84 20.94
CA ASN A 51 -11.20 10.04 20.59
C ASN A 51 -10.36 11.04 19.80
N THR A 52 -9.09 11.24 20.19
CA THR A 52 -8.17 12.12 19.45
C THR A 52 -7.93 11.60 18.04
N ALA A 53 -7.73 10.29 17.88
CA ALA A 53 -7.60 9.66 16.56
C ALA A 53 -8.86 9.87 15.70
N ALA A 54 -10.06 9.75 16.30
CA ALA A 54 -11.32 10.00 15.60
C ALA A 54 -11.53 11.46 15.18
N MET A 55 -10.95 12.41 15.91
CA MET A 55 -10.93 13.83 15.52
C MET A 55 -9.93 14.09 14.39
N GLN A 56 -8.79 13.39 14.38
CA GLN A 56 -7.78 13.51 13.34
C GLN A 56 -8.21 12.84 12.02
N PHE A 57 -8.99 11.76 12.10
CA PHE A 57 -9.48 11.00 10.96
C PHE A 57 -11.03 10.97 10.97
N PRO A 58 -11.70 12.01 10.45
CA PRO A 58 -13.16 12.14 10.51
C PRO A 58 -13.94 10.97 9.90
N ASP A 59 -13.35 10.26 8.92
CA ASP A 59 -13.95 9.05 8.31
C ASP A 59 -14.26 7.94 9.33
N LEU A 60 -13.57 7.93 10.48
CA LEU A 60 -13.87 6.99 11.57
C LEU A 60 -15.23 7.25 12.20
N GLN A 61 -15.74 8.48 12.14
CA GLN A 61 -17.08 8.83 12.64
C GLN A 61 -18.19 8.21 11.79
N GLU A 62 -17.91 7.90 10.53
CA GLU A 62 -18.87 7.29 9.60
C GLU A 62 -18.84 5.76 9.66
N CYS A 63 -17.88 5.17 10.38
CA CYS A 63 -17.78 3.73 10.54
C CYS A 63 -18.87 3.17 11.46
N THR A 64 -19.32 1.94 11.22
CA THR A 64 -20.35 1.33 12.08
C THR A 64 -19.82 1.14 13.51
N PRO A 65 -20.63 1.40 14.55
CA PRO A 65 -20.22 1.23 15.95
C PRO A 65 -19.66 -0.17 16.26
N GLU A 66 -20.22 -1.21 15.65
CA GLU A 66 -19.77 -2.59 15.83
C GLU A 66 -18.35 -2.79 15.29
N SER A 67 -18.05 -2.23 14.12
CA SER A 67 -16.71 -2.32 13.52
C SER A 67 -15.66 -1.58 14.35
N LEU A 68 -16.03 -0.40 14.87
CA LEU A 68 -15.18 0.39 15.78
C LEU A 68 -14.92 -0.36 17.08
N PHE A 69 -15.96 -0.93 17.71
CA PHE A 69 -15.81 -1.73 18.92
C PHE A 69 -14.86 -2.91 18.71
N VAL A 70 -15.02 -3.66 17.61
CA VAL A 70 -14.14 -4.79 17.27
C VAL A 70 -12.70 -4.30 17.04
N ALA A 71 -12.51 -3.20 16.32
CA ALA A 71 -11.18 -2.66 16.04
C ALA A 71 -10.47 -2.19 17.33
N PHE A 72 -11.16 -1.44 18.20
CA PHE A 72 -10.61 -1.01 19.48
C PHE A 72 -10.37 -2.18 20.44
N SER A 73 -11.24 -3.18 20.46
CA SER A 73 -11.06 -4.38 21.27
C SER A 73 -9.81 -5.16 20.87
N ARG A 74 -9.55 -5.29 19.56
CA ARG A 74 -8.32 -5.93 19.04
C ARG A 74 -7.06 -5.12 19.39
N CYS A 75 -7.11 -3.80 19.22
CA CYS A 75 -6.03 -2.92 19.62
C CYS A 75 -5.70 -3.05 21.12
N ALA A 76 -6.74 -3.13 21.96
CA ALA A 76 -6.61 -3.33 23.40
C ALA A 76 -6.06 -4.72 23.76
N GLN A 77 -6.51 -5.79 23.08
CA GLN A 77 -6.00 -7.16 23.25
C GLN A 77 -4.49 -7.25 23.02
N ASP A 78 -4.01 -6.58 21.98
CA ASP A 78 -2.59 -6.53 21.66
C ASP A 78 -1.83 -5.56 22.60
N GLY A 79 -2.52 -4.84 23.49
CA GLY A 79 -1.88 -3.90 24.41
C GLY A 79 -1.26 -2.69 23.72
N LEU A 80 -1.80 -2.33 22.54
CA LEU A 80 -1.39 -1.16 21.77
C LEU A 80 -2.35 0.01 22.00
N ILE A 81 -1.93 1.20 21.59
CA ILE A 81 -2.78 2.40 21.56
C ILE A 81 -3.01 2.88 20.12
N PRO A 82 -4.21 3.38 19.78
CA PRO A 82 -4.53 3.82 18.42
C PRO A 82 -4.06 5.27 18.16
N ASP A 83 -2.77 5.55 18.33
CA ASP A 83 -2.19 6.90 18.17
C ASP A 83 -1.57 7.15 16.77
N GLY A 84 -1.73 6.19 15.85
CA GLY A 84 -1.11 6.19 14.53
C GLY A 84 0.37 5.80 14.51
N ARG A 85 1.01 5.64 15.68
CA ARG A 85 2.40 5.19 15.82
C ARG A 85 2.48 3.73 16.21
N GLU A 86 1.78 3.34 17.28
CA GLU A 86 1.68 1.94 17.72
C GLU A 86 0.66 1.17 16.90
N ALA A 87 -0.52 1.77 16.68
CA ALA A 87 -1.58 1.21 15.86
C ALA A 87 -2.38 2.31 15.17
N ALA A 88 -2.96 1.98 14.02
CA ALA A 88 -3.95 2.83 13.36
C ALA A 88 -5.29 2.10 13.29
N ILE A 89 -6.37 2.87 13.38
CA ILE A 89 -7.70 2.41 12.99
C ILE A 89 -8.01 3.06 11.65
N VAL A 90 -8.22 2.24 10.62
CA VAL A 90 -8.38 2.69 9.24
C VAL A 90 -9.80 2.38 8.78
N SER A 91 -10.44 3.34 8.12
CA SER A 91 -11.76 3.16 7.54
C SER A 91 -11.68 2.50 6.16
N TYR A 92 -12.50 1.49 5.92
CA TYR A 92 -12.65 0.80 4.65
C TYR A 92 -14.11 0.82 4.18
N ASN A 93 -14.31 0.87 2.86
CA ASN A 93 -15.63 0.65 2.29
C ASN A 93 -15.87 -0.86 2.12
N LYS A 94 -16.90 -1.38 2.79
CA LYS A 94 -17.34 -2.77 2.68
C LYS A 94 -18.72 -2.82 2.04
N LYS A 95 -18.88 -3.69 1.04
CA LYS A 95 -20.17 -3.93 0.40
C LYS A 95 -21.04 -4.80 1.32
N GLN A 96 -22.23 -4.33 1.66
CA GLN A 96 -23.24 -5.06 2.41
C GLN A 96 -24.55 -5.04 1.60
N GLY A 97 -24.83 -6.16 0.92
CA GLY A 97 -25.92 -6.21 -0.07
C GLY A 97 -25.66 -5.25 -1.23
N ASN A 98 -26.61 -4.35 -1.48
CA ASN A 98 -26.51 -3.31 -2.52
C ASN A 98 -25.92 -1.99 -2.01
N THR A 99 -25.55 -1.89 -0.73
CA THR A 99 -25.08 -0.65 -0.11
C THR A 99 -23.60 -0.77 0.27
N TRP A 100 -22.89 0.35 0.21
CA TRP A 100 -21.54 0.47 0.75
C TRP A 100 -21.61 1.07 2.15
N ILE A 101 -21.01 0.38 3.11
CA ILE A 101 -20.86 0.87 4.48
C ILE A 101 -19.39 1.11 4.79
N LYS A 102 -19.09 2.12 5.59
CA LYS A 102 -17.75 2.31 6.15
C LYS A 102 -17.58 1.42 7.38
N VAL A 103 -16.48 0.68 7.41
CA VAL A 103 -16.10 -0.18 8.53
C VAL A 103 -14.70 0.17 9.00
N ALA A 104 -14.50 0.16 10.31
CA ALA A 104 -13.20 0.36 10.90
C ALA A 104 -12.40 -0.96 10.95
N GLN A 105 -11.12 -0.90 10.63
CA GLN A 105 -10.17 -2.00 10.74
C GLN A 105 -8.97 -1.57 11.57
N TYR A 106 -8.62 -2.40 12.54
CA TYR A 106 -7.39 -2.25 13.33
C TYR A 106 -6.17 -2.71 12.52
N GLN A 107 -5.11 -1.91 12.55
CA GLN A 107 -3.84 -2.23 11.92
C GLN A 107 -2.68 -1.91 12.88
N PRO A 108 -1.87 -2.92 13.28
CA PRO A 108 -0.65 -2.66 14.02
C PRO A 108 0.34 -1.90 13.14
N MET A 109 0.99 -0.89 13.71
CA MET A 109 2.05 -0.14 13.04
C MET A 109 3.41 -0.65 13.52
N VAL A 110 4.48 -0.26 12.82
CA VAL A 110 5.84 -0.76 13.08
C VAL A 110 6.24 -0.57 14.55
N GLU A 111 5.91 0.56 15.18
CA GLU A 111 6.26 0.80 16.58
C GLU A 111 5.49 -0.14 17.52
N GLY A 112 4.24 -0.46 17.21
CA GLY A 112 3.43 -1.41 17.96
C GLY A 112 3.96 -2.84 17.84
N VAL A 113 4.37 -3.25 16.63
CA VAL A 113 5.02 -4.54 16.41
C VAL A 113 6.31 -4.64 17.24
N LEU A 114 7.16 -3.61 17.20
CA LEU A 114 8.39 -3.58 17.98
C LEU A 114 8.12 -3.56 19.50
N LYS A 115 7.09 -2.86 19.95
CA LYS A 115 6.65 -2.86 21.36
C LYS A 115 6.22 -4.26 21.80
N ARG A 116 5.39 -4.95 21.01
CA ARG A 116 4.98 -6.35 21.27
C ARG A 116 6.17 -7.28 21.39
N LEU A 117 7.12 -7.19 20.46
CA LEU A 117 8.33 -8.00 20.50
C LEU A 117 9.13 -7.75 21.78
N ARG A 118 9.27 -6.49 22.22
CA ARG A 118 9.97 -6.15 23.47
C ARG A 118 9.22 -6.61 24.72
N MET A 119 7.89 -6.61 24.70
CA MET A 119 7.07 -7.12 25.81
C MET A 119 7.26 -8.62 26.07
N SER A 120 7.69 -9.39 25.05
CA SER A 120 8.01 -10.82 25.23
C SER A 120 9.18 -11.09 26.17
N SER A 121 10.02 -10.07 26.45
CA SER A 121 11.30 -10.19 27.17
C SER A 121 12.30 -11.19 26.55
N GLN A 122 12.02 -11.75 25.37
CA GLN A 122 12.91 -12.67 24.66
C GLN A 122 13.69 -11.96 23.54
N VAL A 123 13.17 -10.81 23.07
CA VAL A 123 13.77 -9.99 22.03
C VAL A 123 14.38 -8.73 22.66
N LYS A 124 15.71 -8.64 22.65
CA LYS A 124 16.46 -7.53 23.23
C LYS A 124 16.42 -6.29 22.34
N ASN A 125 16.56 -6.47 21.03
CA ASN A 125 16.53 -5.37 20.08
C ASN A 125 16.13 -5.85 18.69
N VAL A 126 15.46 -4.99 17.92
CA VAL A 126 15.20 -5.19 16.49
C VAL A 126 15.50 -3.88 15.76
N ILE A 127 16.29 -3.97 14.71
CA ILE A 127 16.69 -2.86 13.85
C ILE A 127 16.34 -3.25 12.42
N ALA A 128 15.82 -2.31 11.63
CA ALA A 128 15.74 -2.47 10.19
C ALA A 128 16.39 -1.28 9.48
N LYS A 129 17.07 -1.55 8.37
CA LYS A 129 17.77 -0.55 7.57
C LYS A 129 17.64 -0.84 6.09
N VAL A 130 17.78 0.23 5.32
CA VAL A 130 17.87 0.22 3.87
C VAL A 130 19.35 0.18 3.51
N VAL A 131 19.68 -0.54 2.45
CA VAL A 131 21.02 -0.59 1.85
C VAL A 131 20.92 -0.07 0.44
N TYR A 132 21.77 0.90 0.12
CA TYR A 132 21.87 1.50 -1.19
C TYR A 132 23.03 0.90 -2.00
N GLU A 133 23.03 1.11 -3.32
CA GLU A 133 24.00 0.49 -4.25
C GLU A 133 25.47 0.71 -3.87
N ASN A 134 25.82 1.89 -3.37
CA ASN A 134 27.19 2.29 -3.07
C ASN A 134 27.56 2.08 -1.60
N GLU A 135 26.79 1.30 -0.84
CA GLU A 135 27.08 0.97 0.56
C GLU A 135 27.66 -0.44 0.70
N ASN A 136 28.59 -0.61 1.67
CA ASN A 136 29.17 -1.93 1.94
C ASN A 136 28.21 -2.73 2.80
N PHE A 137 27.73 -3.85 2.26
CA PHE A 137 26.83 -4.77 2.93
C PHE A 137 27.29 -6.22 2.75
N ASN A 138 27.55 -6.89 3.86
CA ASN A 138 27.90 -8.30 3.91
C ASN A 138 26.98 -9.03 4.90
N HIS A 139 26.37 -10.11 4.44
CA HIS A 139 25.57 -11.03 5.24
C HIS A 139 26.03 -12.46 4.97
N TRP A 140 26.30 -13.21 6.02
CA TRP A 140 26.72 -14.61 5.92
C TRP A 140 26.21 -15.41 7.11
N ILE A 141 26.16 -16.73 6.93
CA ILE A 141 25.72 -17.68 7.94
C ILE A 141 26.86 -18.68 8.13
N ASP A 142 27.25 -18.92 9.37
CA ASP A 142 28.22 -19.94 9.75
C ASP A 142 27.69 -20.77 10.94
N ILE A 143 28.57 -21.55 11.57
CA ILE A 143 28.20 -22.43 12.69
C ILE A 143 27.78 -21.65 13.94
N ASP A 144 28.24 -20.39 14.09
CA ASP A 144 27.90 -19.52 15.21
C ASP A 144 26.61 -18.72 14.96
N GLY A 145 26.00 -18.88 13.78
CA GLY A 145 24.70 -18.32 13.41
C GLY A 145 24.78 -17.26 12.31
N GLU A 146 23.87 -16.28 12.36
CA GLU A 146 23.73 -15.25 11.33
C GLU A 146 24.54 -14.00 11.67
N HIS A 147 25.26 -13.50 10.66
CA HIS A 147 26.14 -12.34 10.80
C HIS A 147 25.88 -11.32 9.72
N LEU A 148 25.96 -10.04 10.11
CA LEU A 148 25.70 -8.92 9.22
C LEU A 148 26.64 -7.76 9.53
N MET A 149 27.21 -7.20 8.48
CA MET A 149 27.97 -5.96 8.51
C MET A 149 27.39 -5.00 7.47
N HIS A 150 26.96 -3.83 7.92
CA HIS A 150 26.49 -2.75 7.08
C HIS A 150 27.25 -1.47 7.43
N GLN A 151 27.90 -0.85 6.44
CA GLN A 151 28.57 0.44 6.57
C GLN A 151 27.86 1.47 5.69
N PRO A 152 26.96 2.28 6.27
CA PRO A 152 26.23 3.30 5.53
C PRO A 152 27.16 4.37 4.98
N VAL A 153 26.77 4.96 3.85
CA VAL A 153 27.44 6.13 3.28
C VAL A 153 26.60 7.36 3.59
N PHE A 154 27.22 8.35 4.25
CA PHE A 154 26.60 9.63 4.60
C PHE A 154 26.93 10.70 3.55
N ASP A 155 26.69 10.37 2.28
CA ASP A 155 26.87 11.25 1.12
C ASP A 155 25.66 11.09 0.18
N ASP A 156 25.39 12.12 -0.63
CA ASP A 156 24.29 12.13 -1.59
C ASP A 156 24.49 11.11 -2.74
N LYS A 157 25.69 10.56 -2.86
CA LYS A 157 26.08 9.56 -3.88
C LYS A 157 25.77 8.12 -3.50
N ARG A 158 24.89 7.85 -2.55
CA ARG A 158 24.55 6.47 -2.11
C ARG A 158 23.95 5.57 -3.21
N GLY A 159 23.35 6.15 -4.25
CA GLY A 159 22.72 5.43 -5.36
C GLY A 159 21.28 4.99 -5.05
N GLU A 160 20.77 4.05 -5.85
CA GLU A 160 19.41 3.53 -5.70
C GLU A 160 19.29 2.56 -4.52
N LEU A 161 18.06 2.36 -4.04
CA LEU A 161 17.77 1.32 -3.05
C LEU A 161 18.07 -0.04 -3.65
N LYS A 162 18.91 -0.85 -3.00
CA LYS A 162 19.31 -2.18 -3.47
C LYS A 162 18.58 -3.30 -2.73
N LEU A 163 18.55 -3.19 -1.40
CA LEU A 163 17.90 -4.16 -0.53
C LEU A 163 17.52 -3.52 0.81
N VAL A 164 16.73 -4.23 1.60
CA VAL A 164 16.44 -3.89 2.99
C VAL A 164 16.75 -5.09 3.87
N TYR A 165 17.09 -4.84 5.13
CA TYR A 165 17.27 -5.91 6.10
C TYR A 165 16.66 -5.55 7.45
N ALA A 166 16.35 -6.58 8.21
CA ALA A 166 16.08 -6.51 9.63
C ALA A 166 17.06 -7.40 10.40
N LEU A 167 17.50 -6.95 11.56
CA LEU A 167 18.34 -7.67 12.50
C LEU A 167 17.64 -7.65 13.86
N ALA A 168 17.39 -8.82 14.41
CA ALA A 168 16.95 -9.01 15.78
C ALA A 168 18.07 -9.62 16.62
N LYS A 169 18.23 -9.12 17.84
CA LYS A 169 19.07 -9.73 18.87
C LYS A 169 18.17 -10.28 19.95
N LEU A 170 18.26 -11.58 20.20
CA LEU A 170 17.54 -12.24 21.28
C LEU A 170 18.28 -12.04 22.61
N ASP A 171 17.58 -12.24 23.71
CA ASP A 171 18.17 -12.10 25.05
C ASP A 171 19.18 -13.22 25.35
N SER A 172 19.05 -14.37 24.67
CA SER A 172 20.06 -15.46 24.63
C SER A 172 21.38 -15.04 23.97
N GLY A 173 21.40 -13.94 23.22
CA GLY A 173 22.55 -13.47 22.44
C GLY A 173 22.49 -13.87 20.96
N GLU A 174 21.60 -14.79 20.58
CA GLU A 174 21.37 -15.20 19.19
C GLU A 174 20.92 -14.01 18.33
N LYS A 175 21.38 -14.01 17.07
CA LYS A 175 21.02 -13.01 16.08
C LYS A 175 20.19 -13.66 15.00
N VAL A 176 19.10 -12.99 14.64
CA VAL A 176 18.27 -13.35 13.50
C VAL A 176 18.31 -12.19 12.52
N VAL A 177 18.58 -12.47 11.25
CA VAL A 177 18.73 -11.52 10.17
C VAL A 177 17.78 -11.92 9.05
N GLU A 178 16.97 -10.98 8.62
CA GLU A 178 16.16 -11.12 7.42
C GLU A 178 16.64 -10.11 6.38
N VAL A 179 16.94 -10.57 5.18
CA VAL A 179 17.35 -9.72 4.06
C VAL A 179 16.32 -9.86 2.94
N MET A 180 15.91 -8.74 2.36
CA MET A 180 15.01 -8.71 1.22
C MET A 180 15.58 -7.81 0.14
N LEU A 181 15.70 -8.34 -1.08
CA LEU A 181 16.05 -7.56 -2.24
C LEU A 181 14.95 -6.55 -2.57
N LYS A 182 15.32 -5.46 -3.25
CA LYS A 182 14.33 -4.49 -3.77
C LYS A 182 13.24 -5.17 -4.59
N SER A 183 13.61 -6.15 -5.43
CA SER A 183 12.67 -6.91 -6.26
C SER A 183 11.64 -7.70 -5.43
N GLU A 184 12.04 -8.34 -4.34
CA GLU A 184 11.12 -9.06 -3.44
C GLU A 184 10.14 -8.09 -2.76
N VAL A 185 10.61 -6.90 -2.38
CA VAL A 185 9.74 -5.86 -1.80
C VAL A 185 8.77 -5.32 -2.85
N GLU A 186 9.22 -5.13 -4.09
CA GLU A 186 8.39 -4.69 -5.21
C GLU A 186 7.30 -5.72 -5.55
N GLU A 187 7.58 -7.02 -5.44
CA GLU A 187 6.58 -8.07 -5.61
C GLU A 187 5.47 -7.96 -4.56
N ILE A 188 5.84 -7.78 -3.28
CA ILE A 188 4.88 -7.56 -2.19
C ILE A 188 4.09 -6.28 -2.40
N MET A 189 4.74 -5.21 -2.86
CA MET A 189 4.08 -3.96 -3.22
C MET A 189 3.01 -4.21 -4.28
N MET A 190 3.32 -4.93 -5.37
CA MET A 190 2.35 -5.20 -6.44
C MET A 190 1.15 -6.04 -5.98
N ASN A 191 1.31 -6.84 -4.92
CA ASN A 191 0.21 -7.60 -4.31
C ASN A 191 -0.63 -6.79 -3.32
N SER A 192 -0.22 -5.58 -2.95
CA SER A 192 -0.91 -4.73 -1.98
C SER A 192 -2.03 -3.89 -2.59
N LYS A 193 -3.24 -3.96 -2.01
CA LYS A 193 -4.40 -3.10 -2.39
C LYS A 193 -4.10 -1.60 -2.24
N SER A 194 -3.20 -1.23 -1.33
CA SER A 194 -2.82 0.16 -1.11
C SER A 194 -1.83 0.69 -2.17
N ALA A 195 -1.11 -0.21 -2.84
CA ALA A 195 -0.15 0.15 -3.89
C ALA A 195 -0.81 0.20 -5.26
N VAL A 196 -1.53 -0.85 -5.66
CA VAL A 196 -2.08 -1.00 -7.00
C VAL A 196 -3.57 -0.72 -7.08
N ASP A 197 -4.04 -0.31 -8.25
CA ASP A 197 -5.46 -0.20 -8.57
C ASP A 197 -6.09 -1.56 -8.92
N LYS A 198 -7.37 -1.54 -9.31
CA LYS A 198 -8.12 -2.75 -9.70
C LYS A 198 -7.52 -3.46 -10.94
N ASN A 199 -6.77 -2.73 -11.77
CA ASN A 199 -6.15 -3.22 -12.99
C ASN A 199 -4.70 -3.68 -12.76
N GLY A 200 -4.18 -3.56 -11.54
CA GLY A 200 -2.79 -3.93 -11.21
C GLY A 200 -1.77 -2.83 -11.53
N VAL A 201 -2.22 -1.58 -11.73
CA VAL A 201 -1.32 -0.46 -12.00
C VAL A 201 -0.99 0.27 -10.70
N LEU A 202 0.29 0.60 -10.50
CA LEU A 202 0.75 1.35 -9.33
C LEU A 202 0.08 2.73 -9.26
N LYS A 203 -0.55 3.04 -8.12
CA LYS A 203 -1.18 4.33 -7.84
C LYS A 203 -0.08 5.37 -7.61
N PRO A 204 -0.02 6.46 -8.41
CA PRO A 204 1.06 7.45 -8.33
C PRO A 204 1.23 8.11 -6.96
N TYR A 205 0.13 8.29 -6.23
CA TYR A 205 0.10 8.93 -4.90
C TYR A 205 -0.10 7.92 -3.76
N SER A 206 0.13 6.62 -4.00
CA SER A 206 0.14 5.64 -2.92
C SER A 206 1.30 5.87 -1.96
N VAL A 207 1.14 5.45 -0.70
CA VAL A 207 2.21 5.45 0.30
C VAL A 207 3.41 4.62 -0.19
N TRP A 208 3.18 3.59 -0.99
CA TRP A 208 4.23 2.81 -1.63
C TRP A 208 5.01 3.63 -2.68
N ALA A 209 4.34 4.44 -3.50
CA ALA A 209 5.00 5.29 -4.48
C ALA A 209 5.76 6.47 -3.84
N THR A 210 5.19 7.11 -2.81
CA THR A 210 5.78 8.31 -2.18
C THR A 210 6.75 7.99 -1.04
N HIS A 211 6.59 6.85 -0.38
CA HIS A 211 7.36 6.46 0.79
C HIS A 211 7.86 5.01 0.73
N PHE A 212 8.30 4.57 -0.46
CA PHE A 212 8.80 3.21 -0.70
C PHE A 212 9.80 2.70 0.37
N PRO A 213 10.84 3.46 0.77
CA PRO A 213 11.80 2.96 1.77
C PRO A 213 11.15 2.65 3.13
N ARG A 214 10.15 3.43 3.56
CA ARG A 214 9.43 3.18 4.82
C ARG A 214 8.58 1.91 4.72
N MET A 215 7.95 1.69 3.57
CA MET A 215 7.16 0.49 3.31
C MET A 215 8.02 -0.76 3.20
N ALA A 216 9.20 -0.65 2.59
CA ALA A 216 10.19 -1.72 2.53
C ALA A 216 10.66 -2.13 3.93
N LEU A 217 10.96 -1.15 4.80
CA LEU A 217 11.32 -1.39 6.20
C LEU A 217 10.19 -2.07 6.99
N LYS A 218 8.94 -1.60 6.82
CA LYS A 218 7.77 -2.26 7.44
C LYS A 218 7.68 -3.73 7.01
N THR A 219 7.85 -3.98 5.71
CA THR A 219 7.75 -5.33 5.12
C THR A 219 8.80 -6.28 5.70
N VAL A 220 10.08 -5.87 5.75
CA VAL A 220 11.14 -6.73 6.30
C VAL A 220 10.99 -6.95 7.81
N ILE A 221 10.49 -5.95 8.56
CA ILE A 221 10.16 -6.13 9.98
C ILE A 221 9.05 -7.16 10.17
N HIS A 222 8.00 -7.14 9.34
CA HIS A 222 6.95 -8.14 9.42
C HIS A 222 7.47 -9.54 9.08
N ARG A 223 8.36 -9.66 8.09
CA ARG A 223 8.95 -10.94 7.68
C ARG A 223 9.82 -11.54 8.80
N ILE A 224 10.71 -10.75 9.41
CA ILE A 224 11.57 -11.25 10.50
C ILE A 224 10.76 -11.70 11.72
N THR A 225 9.61 -11.06 12.02
CA THR A 225 8.80 -11.43 13.21
C THR A 225 8.34 -12.89 13.21
N ARG A 226 8.17 -13.50 12.02
CA ARG A 226 7.80 -14.91 11.86
C ARG A 226 8.90 -15.88 12.30
N ARG A 227 10.13 -15.39 12.47
CA ARG A 227 11.31 -16.16 12.89
C ARG A 227 11.71 -15.88 14.34
N LEU A 228 11.03 -14.96 15.03
CA LEU A 228 11.35 -14.59 16.40
C LEU A 228 10.55 -15.41 17.42
N PRO A 229 11.02 -15.51 18.68
CA PRO A 229 10.19 -16.02 19.76
C PRO A 229 8.89 -15.21 19.86
N ASN A 230 7.78 -15.90 20.16
CA ASN A 230 6.40 -15.39 20.05
C ASN A 230 5.91 -15.07 18.63
N ALA A 231 6.51 -15.70 17.60
CA ALA A 231 6.08 -15.60 16.22
C ALA A 231 4.57 -15.85 16.03
N SER A 232 3.97 -16.78 16.77
CA SER A 232 2.53 -17.07 16.66
C SER A 232 1.64 -15.89 17.04
N GLU A 233 1.88 -15.25 18.19
CA GLU A 233 1.10 -14.10 18.65
C GLU A 233 1.27 -12.89 17.72
N VAL A 234 2.51 -12.63 17.29
CA VAL A 234 2.82 -11.48 16.42
C VAL A 234 2.34 -11.76 15.00
N ALA A 235 2.43 -13.00 14.51
CA ALA A 235 1.86 -13.40 13.23
C ALA A 235 0.34 -13.24 13.24
N GLU A 236 -0.35 -13.70 14.28
CA GLU A 236 -1.80 -13.52 14.39
C GLU A 236 -2.17 -12.02 14.38
N MET A 237 -1.40 -11.18 15.09
CA MET A 237 -1.58 -9.74 15.07
C MET A 237 -1.38 -9.15 13.67
N LEU A 238 -0.36 -9.59 12.93
CA LEU A 238 -0.04 -9.10 11.58
C LEU A 238 -0.99 -9.65 10.51
N GLU A 239 -1.46 -10.89 10.61
CA GLU A 239 -2.41 -11.51 9.69
C GLU A 239 -3.74 -10.75 9.65
N ARG A 240 -4.11 -10.07 10.75
CA ARG A 240 -5.28 -9.18 10.82
C ARG A 240 -5.16 -7.94 9.93
N GLU A 241 -3.93 -7.52 9.60
CA GLU A 241 -3.66 -6.46 8.62
C GLU A 241 -3.84 -6.97 7.19
N ILE A 242 -3.59 -8.26 6.95
CA ILE A 242 -3.51 -8.79 5.60
C ILE A 242 -4.90 -9.06 5.04
N ASP A 243 -5.47 -8.00 4.49
CA ASP A 243 -6.59 -8.10 3.56
C ASP A 243 -6.05 -8.60 2.20
N TYR A 244 -5.66 -9.87 2.13
CA TYR A 244 -5.34 -10.52 0.86
C TYR A 244 -6.55 -10.38 -0.08
N LYS A 245 -6.31 -10.19 -1.38
CA LYS A 245 -7.29 -10.68 -2.35
C LYS A 245 -7.41 -12.19 -2.08
N LEU A 246 -8.53 -12.67 -1.55
CA LEU A 246 -9.06 -13.89 -2.12
C LEU A 246 -9.24 -13.55 -3.59
N VAL A 247 -8.43 -14.17 -4.45
CA VAL A 247 -8.70 -14.15 -5.88
C VAL A 247 -10.12 -14.70 -5.98
N SER A 248 -11.09 -13.81 -6.20
CA SER A 248 -12.45 -14.22 -6.56
C SER A 248 -12.32 -15.21 -7.70
N GLU A 249 -13.02 -16.33 -7.60
CA GLU A 249 -12.91 -17.57 -8.40
C GLU A 249 -13.06 -17.42 -9.93
N ASP A 250 -12.95 -16.22 -10.50
CA ASP A 250 -13.02 -15.95 -11.94
C ASP A 250 -11.64 -15.91 -12.64
N ARG A 251 -10.56 -16.33 -11.97
CA ARG A 251 -9.34 -16.73 -12.70
C ARG A 251 -9.30 -18.25 -12.79
N GLN A 252 -9.63 -18.77 -13.97
CA GLN A 252 -9.24 -20.11 -14.37
C GLN A 252 -7.75 -20.28 -14.05
N PRO A 253 -7.36 -21.28 -13.23
CA PRO A 253 -5.97 -21.48 -12.88
C PRO A 253 -5.21 -21.86 -14.15
N GLN A 254 -4.34 -20.98 -14.64
CA GLN A 254 -3.28 -21.43 -15.52
C GLN A 254 -2.25 -22.13 -14.64
N THR A 255 -2.25 -23.46 -14.71
CA THR A 255 -1.23 -24.33 -14.16
C THR A 255 0.13 -23.85 -14.67
N ILE A 256 0.94 -23.28 -13.79
CA ILE A 256 2.36 -23.03 -14.07
C ILE A 256 3.06 -24.36 -13.80
N GLU A 257 3.21 -25.18 -14.84
CA GLU A 257 4.19 -26.26 -14.80
C GLU A 257 5.59 -25.64 -14.68
N HIS A 258 6.26 -25.97 -13.58
CA HIS A 258 7.69 -25.71 -13.42
C HIS A 258 8.44 -26.50 -14.50
N ASN A 259 8.95 -25.80 -15.52
CA ASN A 259 9.93 -26.38 -16.42
C ASN A 259 11.30 -25.72 -16.18
N GLN A 260 12.12 -26.44 -15.43
CA GLN A 260 13.57 -26.27 -15.45
C GLN A 260 14.05 -26.69 -16.84
N ASN A 261 14.43 -25.74 -17.70
CA ASN A 261 15.53 -25.91 -18.66
C ASN A 261 15.83 -24.64 -19.45
N GLN A 262 17.12 -24.49 -19.73
CA GLN A 262 17.81 -23.40 -20.39
C GLN A 262 17.41 -23.24 -21.87
N GLY A 263 17.56 -22.01 -22.40
CA GLY A 263 17.84 -21.76 -23.81
C GLY A 263 16.65 -21.31 -24.66
N SER A 264 16.78 -20.10 -25.22
CA SER A 264 16.06 -19.61 -26.42
C SER A 264 14.53 -19.60 -26.34
N GLN A 265 13.93 -18.56 -25.76
CA GLN A 265 12.49 -18.32 -25.95
C GLN A 265 12.27 -17.53 -27.24
N ASP A 266 11.57 -18.16 -28.19
CA ASP A 266 10.88 -17.48 -29.28
C ASP A 266 9.94 -16.44 -28.66
N ARG A 267 10.24 -15.16 -28.91
CA ARG A 267 9.39 -14.05 -28.47
C ARG A 267 8.13 -14.05 -29.32
N GLU A 268 6.97 -14.21 -28.69
CA GLU A 268 5.68 -14.16 -29.37
C GLU A 268 5.38 -12.72 -29.80
N ILE A 269 5.55 -12.47 -31.10
CA ILE A 269 5.34 -11.17 -31.74
C ILE A 269 3.84 -10.84 -31.75
N ILE A 270 3.52 -9.56 -31.58
CA ILE A 270 2.13 -9.10 -31.61
C ILE A 270 1.42 -9.40 -32.95
N PRO A 271 0.13 -9.81 -32.92
CA PRO A 271 -0.67 -10.00 -34.13
C PRO A 271 -0.78 -8.74 -34.99
N LEU A 272 -1.01 -8.92 -36.30
CA LEU A 272 -1.11 -7.83 -37.29
C LEU A 272 -2.16 -6.77 -36.90
N GLU A 273 -3.26 -7.17 -36.27
CA GLU A 273 -4.31 -6.26 -35.79
C GLU A 273 -3.77 -5.23 -34.78
N GLN A 274 -2.92 -5.66 -33.86
CA GLN A 274 -2.30 -4.79 -32.85
C GLN A 274 -1.24 -3.86 -33.48
N GLN A 275 -0.54 -4.33 -34.50
CA GLN A 275 0.38 -3.48 -35.27
C GLN A 275 -0.38 -2.36 -36.00
N MET A 276 -1.52 -2.69 -36.62
CA MET A 276 -2.39 -1.70 -37.28
C MET A 276 -2.99 -0.72 -36.28
N GLU A 277 -3.32 -1.16 -35.07
CA GLU A 277 -3.80 -0.28 -34.00
C GLU A 277 -2.75 0.76 -33.60
N LEU A 278 -1.49 0.34 -33.38
CA LEU A 278 -0.41 1.28 -33.06
C LEU A 278 -0.16 2.29 -34.19
N LYS A 279 -0.16 1.85 -35.46
CA LYS A 279 0.01 2.76 -36.59
C LYS A 279 -1.05 3.86 -36.62
N LYS A 280 -2.32 3.50 -36.38
CA LYS A 280 -3.41 4.49 -36.28
C LYS A 280 -3.19 5.49 -35.14
N LEU A 281 -2.73 5.03 -33.98
CA LEU A 281 -2.46 5.90 -32.83
C LEU A 281 -1.26 6.82 -33.07
N VAL A 282 -0.24 6.34 -33.77
CA VAL A 282 0.92 7.16 -34.17
C VAL A 282 0.50 8.25 -35.16
N GLU A 283 -0.29 7.90 -36.18
CA GLU A 283 -0.85 8.86 -37.14
C GLU A 283 -1.72 9.93 -36.45
N GLN A 284 -2.56 9.53 -35.49
CA GLN A 284 -3.42 10.46 -34.75
C GLN A 284 -2.63 11.42 -33.84
N THR A 285 -1.51 10.96 -33.28
CA THR A 285 -0.69 11.79 -32.39
C THR A 285 0.35 12.64 -33.12
N GLY A 286 0.65 12.31 -34.38
CA GLY A 286 1.77 12.90 -35.13
C GLY A 286 3.14 12.52 -34.55
N SER A 287 3.23 11.39 -33.83
CA SER A 287 4.47 10.96 -33.18
C SER A 287 5.46 10.39 -34.20
N ASP A 288 6.76 10.60 -33.99
CA ASP A 288 7.81 9.99 -34.82
C ASP A 288 8.03 8.52 -34.45
N GLU A 289 7.95 7.63 -35.44
CA GLU A 289 8.07 6.18 -35.25
C GLU A 289 9.45 5.75 -34.74
N ASN A 290 10.53 6.37 -35.23
CA ASN A 290 11.89 6.01 -34.83
C ASN A 290 12.14 6.36 -33.36
N ASN A 291 11.65 7.53 -32.92
CA ASN A 291 11.72 7.94 -31.52
C ASN A 291 10.88 7.04 -30.61
N MET A 292 9.74 6.57 -31.10
CA MET A 292 8.89 5.61 -30.39
C MET A 292 9.62 4.27 -30.19
N PHE A 293 10.22 3.72 -31.24
CA PHE A 293 10.97 2.46 -31.19
C PHE A 293 12.22 2.55 -30.31
N ASN A 294 12.97 3.65 -30.41
CA ASN A 294 14.12 3.91 -29.53
C ASN A 294 13.70 4.00 -28.06
N TRP A 295 12.58 4.68 -27.79
CA TRP A 295 12.07 4.82 -26.43
C TRP A 295 11.68 3.47 -25.82
N ILE A 296 10.93 2.64 -26.55
CA ILE A 296 10.51 1.33 -26.02
C ILE A 296 11.69 0.36 -25.92
N SER A 297 12.65 0.45 -26.84
CA SER A 297 13.89 -0.34 -26.80
C SER A 297 14.68 -0.06 -25.52
N ASN A 298 14.86 1.22 -25.19
CA ASN A 298 15.54 1.63 -23.95
C ASN A 298 14.75 1.26 -22.69
N LYS A 299 13.42 1.20 -22.75
CA LYS A 299 12.58 0.88 -21.59
C LYS A 299 12.45 -0.60 -21.29
N THR A 300 12.67 -1.44 -22.31
CA THR A 300 12.55 -2.90 -22.18
C THR A 300 13.90 -3.61 -22.30
N GLU A 301 14.98 -2.86 -22.56
CA GLU A 301 16.33 -3.39 -22.82
C GLU A 301 16.38 -4.35 -24.00
N ILE A 302 15.41 -4.22 -24.92
CA ILE A 302 15.21 -5.09 -26.07
C ILE A 302 15.12 -4.21 -27.32
N LEU A 303 16.09 -4.34 -28.23
CA LEU A 303 16.09 -3.58 -29.47
C LEU A 303 14.90 -3.96 -30.36
N VAL A 304 14.11 -2.97 -30.73
CA VAL A 304 13.04 -3.06 -31.73
C VAL A 304 13.13 -1.86 -32.67
N SER A 305 12.97 -2.11 -33.96
CA SER A 305 13.04 -1.08 -35.01
C SER A 305 11.80 -1.04 -35.91
N SER A 306 10.86 -1.97 -35.69
CA SER A 306 9.66 -2.12 -36.51
C SER A 306 8.52 -2.78 -35.73
N TYR A 307 7.29 -2.61 -36.21
CA TYR A 307 6.08 -3.09 -35.53
C TYR A 307 5.99 -4.62 -35.43
N ASP A 308 6.57 -5.34 -36.38
CA ASP A 308 6.65 -6.81 -36.44
C ASP A 308 7.71 -7.41 -35.51
N GLN A 309 8.45 -6.57 -34.78
CA GLN A 309 9.41 -7.02 -33.77
C GLN A 309 8.89 -6.81 -32.34
N LEU A 310 7.70 -6.22 -32.19
CA LEU A 310 7.13 -5.86 -30.90
C LEU A 310 6.55 -7.09 -30.21
N ASP A 311 6.85 -7.24 -28.92
CA ASP A 311 6.16 -8.15 -28.03
C ASP A 311 4.93 -7.49 -27.38
N PHE A 312 4.10 -8.29 -26.71
CA PHE A 312 2.87 -7.82 -26.07
C PHE A 312 3.10 -6.76 -24.97
N ASN A 313 4.22 -6.85 -24.24
CA ASN A 313 4.57 -5.91 -23.18
C ASN A 313 4.94 -4.54 -23.78
N GLN A 314 5.75 -4.55 -24.84
CA GLN A 314 6.13 -3.38 -25.61
C GLN A 314 4.92 -2.70 -26.25
N PHE A 315 4.02 -3.47 -26.87
CA PHE A 315 2.76 -2.97 -27.42
C PHE A 315 1.92 -2.24 -26.37
N THR A 316 1.67 -2.87 -25.22
CA THR A 316 0.84 -2.31 -24.16
C THR A 316 1.38 -0.95 -23.69
N ARG A 317 2.70 -0.85 -23.52
CA ARG A 317 3.37 0.40 -23.10
C ARG A 317 3.27 1.49 -24.15
N LEU A 318 3.47 1.16 -25.43
CA LEU A 318 3.36 2.10 -26.53
C LEU A 318 1.93 2.63 -26.68
N LYS A 319 0.93 1.74 -26.63
CA LYS A 319 -0.48 2.09 -26.71
C LYS A 319 -0.88 3.07 -25.61
N THR A 320 -0.59 2.74 -24.35
CA THR A 320 -0.88 3.64 -23.22
C THR A 320 -0.21 5.00 -23.35
N ARG A 321 1.03 5.04 -23.87
CA ARG A 321 1.75 6.31 -24.08
C ARG A 321 1.07 7.18 -25.14
N LEU A 322 0.66 6.59 -26.27
CA LEU A 322 0.02 7.31 -27.36
C LEU A 322 -1.39 7.78 -26.98
N GLU A 323 -2.19 6.95 -26.30
CA GLU A 323 -3.52 7.33 -25.80
C GLU A 323 -3.47 8.53 -24.84
N ASN A 324 -2.46 8.57 -23.96
CA ASN A 324 -2.24 9.70 -23.07
C ASN A 324 -1.80 10.98 -23.82
N ALA A 325 -1.08 10.84 -24.94
CA ALA A 325 -0.73 11.98 -25.78
C ALA A 325 -1.97 12.56 -26.49
N ILE A 326 -2.86 11.69 -27.00
CA ILE A 326 -4.14 12.10 -27.59
C ILE A 326 -5.00 12.82 -26.54
N ALA A 327 -5.14 12.25 -25.34
CA ALA A 327 -5.93 12.87 -24.28
C ALA A 327 -5.44 14.28 -23.92
N LYS A 328 -4.12 14.52 -23.96
CA LYS A 328 -3.52 15.84 -23.74
C LYS A 328 -3.80 16.81 -24.91
N GLN A 329 -3.71 16.35 -26.16
CA GLN A 329 -4.03 17.18 -27.33
C GLN A 329 -5.51 17.60 -27.33
N VAL A 330 -6.43 16.68 -27.01
CA VAL A 330 -7.87 16.97 -26.91
C VAL A 330 -8.16 17.97 -25.79
N ALA A 331 -7.51 17.82 -24.63
CA ALA A 331 -7.65 18.77 -23.52
C ALA A 331 -7.15 20.18 -23.89
N ALA A 332 -6.02 20.28 -24.59
CA ALA A 332 -5.45 21.55 -25.04
C ALA A 332 -6.34 22.23 -26.10
N GLN A 333 -6.89 21.47 -27.05
CA GLN A 333 -7.83 22.00 -28.05
C GLN A 333 -9.12 22.52 -27.40
N ARG A 334 -9.62 21.84 -26.36
CA ARG A 334 -10.81 22.28 -25.60
C ARG A 334 -10.55 23.58 -24.84
N GLN A 335 -9.37 23.76 -24.26
CA GLN A 335 -8.97 25.00 -23.60
C GLN A 335 -8.84 26.17 -24.60
N GLN A 336 -8.19 25.94 -25.75
CA GLN A 336 -8.08 26.95 -26.80
C GLN A 336 -9.44 27.36 -27.38
N ALA A 337 -10.37 26.40 -27.52
CA ALA A 337 -11.74 26.69 -27.94
C ALA A 337 -12.51 27.54 -26.91
N MET A 338 -12.30 27.28 -25.61
CA MET A 338 -12.90 28.07 -24.51
C MET A 338 -12.31 29.49 -24.44
N GLU A 339 -11.01 29.66 -24.69
CA GLU A 339 -10.34 30.96 -24.75
C GLU A 339 -10.80 31.79 -25.96
N GLN A 340 -11.08 31.15 -27.10
CA GLN A 340 -11.60 31.81 -28.30
C GLN A 340 -13.09 32.17 -28.22
N SER A 341 -13.87 31.47 -27.38
CA SER A 341 -15.31 31.76 -27.18
C SER A 341 -15.61 32.90 -26.20
N GLY A 342 -14.59 33.50 -25.57
CA GLY A 342 -14.74 34.76 -24.84
C GLY A 342 -15.56 34.72 -23.54
N GLU A 343 -15.70 33.58 -22.88
CA GLU A 343 -16.26 33.51 -21.52
C GLU A 343 -15.16 33.70 -20.47
N PHE A 344 -14.74 34.96 -20.28
CA PHE A 344 -14.17 35.38 -19.00
C PHE A 344 -15.30 35.53 -18.00
N VAL A 345 -15.53 34.52 -17.15
CA VAL A 345 -16.27 34.73 -15.90
C VAL A 345 -15.32 35.43 -14.94
N SER A 346 -15.50 36.74 -14.80
CA SER A 346 -15.02 37.49 -13.65
C SER A 346 -16.00 37.34 -12.48
N ALA A 347 -15.40 37.26 -11.28
CA ALA A 347 -15.98 37.12 -9.93
C ALA A 347 -16.27 35.68 -9.46
#